data_AF-A0A810QFK8-F1
#
_entry.id   AF-A0A810QFK8-F1
#
_cell.length_a   1.000
_cell.length_b   1.000
_cell.length_c   1.000
_cell.angle_alpha   90.00
_cell.angle_beta   90.00
_cell.angle_gamma   90.00
#
_symmetry.space_group_name_H-M   'P 1'
#
loop_
_entity.id
_entity.type
_entity.pdbx_description
1 polymer ?
#
loop_
_entity_poly.entity_id
_entity_poly.type
_entity_poly.pdbx_seq_one_letter_code
_entity_poly.pdbx_strand_id
1 'polypeptide(L)'
;MRRGLTACLCAVVLLTGCGKSYWTESCGDCEVTLRDSGNTEKAVEIVVTVDGEETILKTLAVPAERISAEAFTDILGYSGFRLTERQGLAVQDPAQDWSLRTYYAVEDGSVLQIAESFGWGPPQDYSVDLDEDGGMELVNNVTYGGDGHQDVHIFQRRPDGIWMGRLSTKNLPNHDDRGVTSTAVVYNAERNVFEIRYLMKNSQEPGVVESQGLERVEFTPYGVQEK
;
A
#
# COMPACT_ATOMS: atom_id res chain seq x y z
N MET A 1 -39.98 -29.92 38.20
CA MET A 1 -38.54 -29.91 37.85
C MET A 1 -38.22 -28.54 37.27
N ARG A 2 -37.17 -27.90 37.78
CA ARG A 2 -36.82 -26.50 37.53
C ARG A 2 -36.19 -26.29 36.15
N ARG A 3 -36.43 -25.09 35.62
CA ARG A 3 -35.95 -24.48 34.37
C ARG A 3 -34.43 -24.49 34.21
N GLY A 4 -33.98 -24.51 32.96
CA GLY A 4 -32.69 -23.97 32.54
C GLY A 4 -32.80 -23.44 31.11
N LEU A 5 -33.15 -22.15 30.97
CA LEU A 5 -32.93 -21.41 29.72
C LEU A 5 -31.44 -21.09 29.64
N THR A 6 -30.75 -21.61 28.63
CA THR A 6 -29.40 -21.18 28.28
C THR A 6 -29.51 -19.86 27.54
N ALA A 7 -29.24 -18.75 28.24
CA ALA A 7 -29.11 -17.45 27.61
C ALA A 7 -27.78 -17.40 26.84
N CYS A 8 -27.85 -17.34 25.52
CA CYS A 8 -26.73 -16.98 24.67
C CYS A 8 -26.47 -15.50 24.88
N LEU A 9 -25.45 -15.18 25.69
CA LEU A 9 -25.01 -13.81 25.93
C LEU A 9 -24.31 -13.34 24.65
N CYS A 10 -25.02 -12.61 23.78
CA CYS A 10 -24.34 -11.73 22.83
C CYS A 10 -23.62 -10.66 23.66
N ALA A 11 -22.30 -10.80 23.78
CA ALA A 11 -21.47 -9.75 24.33
C ALA A 11 -21.51 -8.56 23.37
N VAL A 12 -22.34 -7.57 23.69
CA VAL A 12 -22.22 -6.24 23.12
C VAL A 12 -20.96 -5.66 23.71
N VAL A 13 -19.86 -5.70 22.96
CA VAL A 13 -18.66 -4.93 23.26
C VAL A 13 -19.07 -3.46 23.21
N LEU A 14 -19.00 -2.80 24.37
CA LEU A 14 -19.21 -1.36 24.48
C LEU A 14 -18.01 -0.66 23.85
N LEU A 15 -18.10 -0.40 22.55
CA LEU A 15 -17.18 0.50 21.84
C LEU A 15 -17.26 1.87 22.51
N THR A 16 -16.21 2.27 23.20
CA THR A 16 -16.06 3.59 23.85
C THR A 16 -15.78 4.73 22.87
N GLY A 17 -15.94 4.50 21.56
CA GLY A 17 -15.86 5.54 20.54
C GLY A 17 -17.21 6.21 20.32
N CYS A 18 -17.38 7.44 20.82
CA CYS A 18 -18.52 8.30 20.51
C CYS A 18 -18.49 8.73 19.03
N GLY A 19 -18.92 7.86 18.12
CA GLY A 19 -18.97 8.16 16.69
C GLY A 19 -19.70 7.07 15.90
N LYS A 20 -20.31 7.41 14.75
CA LYS A 20 -20.92 6.41 13.88
C LYS A 20 -19.82 5.52 13.31
N SER A 21 -19.98 4.19 13.43
CA SER A 21 -19.16 3.24 12.68
C SER A 21 -19.70 3.09 11.26
N TYR A 22 -18.80 3.05 10.28
CA TYR A 22 -19.11 2.88 8.86
C TYR A 22 -18.94 1.44 8.43
N TRP A 23 -17.83 0.82 8.81
CA TRP A 23 -17.53 -0.58 8.55
C TRP A 23 -16.47 -1.08 9.53
N THR A 24 -16.44 -2.40 9.69
CA THR A 24 -15.40 -3.14 10.40
C THR A 24 -14.99 -4.33 9.53
N GLU A 25 -13.69 -4.50 9.32
CA GLU A 25 -13.09 -5.56 8.53
C GLU A 25 -12.21 -6.44 9.42
N SER A 26 -12.39 -7.76 9.37
CA SER A 26 -11.56 -8.71 10.11
C SER A 26 -10.32 -9.05 9.29
N CYS A 27 -9.13 -8.86 9.86
CA CYS A 27 -7.85 -8.96 9.17
C CYS A 27 -6.91 -9.92 9.92
N GLY A 28 -7.35 -11.18 10.06
CA GLY A 28 -6.64 -12.19 10.86
C GLY A 28 -6.84 -11.95 12.35
N ASP A 29 -5.76 -11.63 13.06
CA ASP A 29 -5.76 -11.43 14.51
C ASP A 29 -6.18 -10.01 14.94
N CYS A 30 -6.59 -9.16 13.99
CA CYS A 30 -7.11 -7.83 14.28
C CYS A 30 -8.44 -7.52 13.58
N GLU A 31 -9.12 -6.51 14.09
CA GLU A 31 -10.25 -5.86 13.42
C GLU A 31 -9.86 -4.42 13.06
N VAL A 32 -10.17 -3.99 11.84
CA VAL A 32 -9.96 -2.62 11.37
C VAL A 32 -11.32 -1.96 11.23
N THR A 33 -11.55 -0.86 11.92
CA THR A 33 -12.82 -0.15 11.93
C THR A 33 -12.63 1.28 11.40
N LEU A 34 -13.53 1.70 10.52
CA LEU A 34 -13.69 3.10 10.14
C LEU A 34 -14.87 3.69 10.93
N ARG A 35 -14.62 4.74 11.69
CA ARG A 35 -15.66 5.46 12.45
C ARG A 35 -15.49 6.97 12.37
N ASP A 36 -16.53 7.73 12.73
CA ASP A 36 -16.39 9.16 12.96
C ASP A 36 -15.31 9.43 14.01
N SER A 37 -14.52 10.49 13.83
CA SER A 37 -13.60 10.93 14.86
C SER A 37 -14.35 11.48 16.06
N GLY A 38 -13.98 11.03 17.26
CA GLY A 38 -14.50 11.59 18.51
C GLY A 38 -13.92 12.97 18.84
N ASN A 39 -12.83 13.37 18.18
CA ASN A 39 -12.03 14.54 18.54
C ASN A 39 -11.98 15.62 17.44
N THR A 40 -12.32 15.29 16.20
CA THR A 40 -12.21 16.20 15.05
C THR A 40 -13.50 16.18 14.23
N GLU A 41 -14.17 17.33 14.13
CA GLU A 41 -15.36 17.45 13.29
C GLU A 41 -15.05 17.13 11.83
N LYS A 42 -15.95 16.37 11.17
CA LYS A 42 -15.85 15.99 9.76
C LYS A 42 -14.58 15.20 9.42
N ALA A 43 -14.00 14.52 10.40
CA ALA A 43 -12.94 13.54 10.20
C ALA A 43 -13.42 12.14 10.57
N VAL A 44 -12.75 11.15 10.00
CA VAL A 44 -12.93 9.74 10.31
C VAL A 44 -11.64 9.18 10.89
N GLU A 45 -11.76 8.17 11.74
CA GLU A 45 -10.65 7.44 12.36
C GLU A 45 -10.60 6.02 11.81
N ILE A 46 -9.40 5.59 11.42
CA ILE A 46 -9.06 4.18 11.27
C ILE A 46 -8.57 3.69 12.61
N VAL A 47 -9.31 2.75 13.18
CA VAL A 47 -9.02 2.14 14.47
C VAL A 47 -8.70 0.68 14.24
N VAL A 48 -7.58 0.23 14.78
CA VAL A 48 -7.23 -1.19 14.78
C VAL A 48 -7.44 -1.73 16.19
N THR A 49 -8.14 -2.85 16.28
CA THR A 49 -8.36 -3.59 17.51
C THR A 49 -7.58 -4.88 17.46
N VAL A 50 -6.62 -5.07 18.38
CA VAL A 50 -5.84 -6.30 18.52
C VAL A 50 -6.01 -6.78 19.97
N ASP A 51 -6.38 -8.05 20.16
CA ASP A 51 -6.66 -8.63 21.49
C ASP A 51 -7.64 -7.81 22.37
N GLY A 52 -8.55 -7.08 21.73
CA GLY A 52 -9.53 -6.22 22.40
C GLY A 52 -9.02 -4.82 22.79
N GLU A 53 -7.76 -4.49 22.48
CA GLU A 53 -7.19 -3.15 22.66
C GLU A 53 -7.34 -2.32 21.38
N GLU A 54 -7.99 -1.15 21.47
CA GLU A 54 -8.14 -0.22 20.35
C GLU A 54 -6.96 0.76 20.25
N THR A 55 -6.40 0.90 19.05
CA THR A 55 -5.44 1.95 18.71
C THR A 55 -5.94 2.74 17.50
N ILE A 56 -5.93 4.07 17.59
CA ILE A 56 -6.19 4.94 16.43
C ILE A 56 -4.94 4.92 15.55
N LEU A 57 -5.04 4.30 14.38
CA LEU A 57 -3.96 4.23 13.41
C LEU A 57 -3.83 5.54 12.62
N LYS A 58 -4.98 6.12 12.22
CA LYS A 58 -5.00 7.34 11.39
C LYS A 58 -6.29 8.12 11.61
N THR A 59 -6.18 9.45 11.58
CA THR A 59 -7.33 10.36 11.50
C THR A 59 -7.30 11.06 10.14
N LEU A 60 -8.41 11.01 9.41
CA LEU A 60 -8.50 11.43 8.01
C LEU A 60 -9.63 12.45 7.81
N ALA A 61 -9.31 13.54 7.11
CA ALA A 61 -10.27 14.56 6.71
C ALA A 61 -10.82 14.30 5.28
N VAL A 62 -11.27 13.08 5.02
CA VAL A 62 -11.89 12.68 3.74
C VAL A 62 -13.21 11.95 3.98
N PRO A 63 -14.14 11.95 3.01
CA PRO A 63 -15.41 11.24 3.15
C PRO A 63 -15.22 9.73 3.36
N ALA A 64 -15.99 9.15 4.28
CA ALA A 64 -15.88 7.74 4.67
C ALA A 64 -16.02 6.77 3.50
N GLU A 65 -16.86 7.09 2.50
CA GLU A 65 -17.06 6.27 1.32
C GLU A 65 -15.80 6.13 0.45
N ARG A 66 -14.80 7.00 0.64
CA ARG A 66 -13.52 6.97 -0.08
C ARG A 66 -12.47 6.08 0.61
N ILE A 67 -12.81 5.50 1.76
CA ILE A 67 -11.90 4.70 2.55
C ILE A 67 -12.39 3.27 2.63
N SER A 68 -11.51 2.33 2.32
CA SER A 68 -11.74 0.90 2.45
C SER A 68 -10.51 0.19 3.00
N ALA A 69 -10.72 -0.95 3.66
CA ALA A 69 -9.67 -1.87 4.02
C ALA A 69 -9.97 -3.24 3.41
N GLU A 70 -8.92 -3.94 3.00
CA GLU A 70 -8.98 -5.32 2.51
C GLU A 70 -7.91 -6.15 3.21
N ALA A 71 -8.31 -7.27 3.83
CA ALA A 71 -7.36 -8.19 4.44
C ALA A 71 -6.47 -8.86 3.37
N PHE A 72 -5.23 -9.17 3.72
CA PHE A 72 -4.33 -9.97 2.92
C PHE A 72 -3.59 -11.01 3.75
N THR A 73 -3.13 -12.04 3.06
CA THR A 73 -2.15 -13.01 3.55
C THR A 73 -0.99 -13.06 2.58
N ASP A 74 0.21 -13.30 3.08
CA ASP A 74 1.42 -13.56 2.29
C ASP A 74 1.90 -12.39 1.43
N ILE A 75 1.78 -11.16 1.95
CA ILE A 75 2.48 -10.00 1.36
C ILE A 75 3.78 -9.80 2.13
N LEU A 76 4.92 -9.97 1.46
CA LEU A 76 6.25 -9.99 2.09
C LEU A 76 6.34 -11.04 3.23
N GLY A 77 5.57 -12.13 3.13
CA GLY A 77 5.44 -13.14 4.18
C GLY A 77 4.66 -12.68 5.43
N TYR A 78 3.93 -11.57 5.37
CA TYR A 78 3.05 -11.08 6.44
C TYR A 78 1.57 -11.31 6.13
N SER A 79 0.76 -11.34 7.19
CA SER A 79 -0.69 -11.14 7.10
C SER A 79 -1.05 -9.75 7.65
N GLY A 80 -2.17 -9.20 7.19
CA GLY A 80 -2.62 -7.88 7.63
C GLY A 80 -3.68 -7.30 6.71
N PHE A 81 -3.60 -6.00 6.45
CA PHE A 81 -4.60 -5.30 5.64
C PHE A 81 -4.03 -4.17 4.79
N ARG A 82 -4.64 -3.96 3.62
CA ARG A 82 -4.38 -2.80 2.76
C ARG A 82 -5.46 -1.76 3.01
N LEU A 83 -5.06 -0.60 3.53
CA LEU A 83 -5.90 0.60 3.58
C LEU A 83 -5.85 1.30 2.23
N THR A 84 -7.00 1.63 1.65
CA THR A 84 -7.12 2.39 0.40
C THR A 84 -7.84 3.71 0.66
N GLU A 85 -7.21 4.82 0.27
CA GLU A 85 -7.75 6.19 0.38
C GLU A 85 -7.91 6.78 -1.02
N ARG A 86 -9.16 6.90 -1.49
CA ARG A 86 -9.49 7.50 -2.79
C ARG A 86 -9.56 9.02 -2.69
N GLN A 87 -8.98 9.75 -3.65
CA GLN A 87 -8.94 11.23 -3.61
C GLN A 87 -10.11 11.91 -4.36
N GLY A 88 -10.99 11.15 -5.01
CA GLY A 88 -12.23 11.64 -5.62
C GLY A 88 -12.05 12.46 -6.89
N LEU A 89 -11.01 12.18 -7.68
CA LEU A 89 -10.74 12.82 -8.96
C LEU A 89 -11.45 12.12 -10.13
N ALA A 90 -11.76 10.83 -10.01
CA ALA A 90 -12.55 10.13 -11.02
C ALA A 90 -14.04 10.50 -10.96
N VAL A 91 -14.58 10.99 -12.07
CA VAL A 91 -15.97 11.48 -12.18
C VAL A 91 -16.98 10.36 -12.46
N GLN A 92 -16.57 9.30 -13.15
CA GLN A 92 -17.49 8.28 -13.69
C GLN A 92 -17.35 6.91 -13.00
N ASP A 93 -16.12 6.47 -12.76
CA ASP A 93 -15.83 5.19 -12.13
C ASP A 93 -14.88 5.39 -10.92
N PRO A 94 -15.39 5.28 -9.69
CA PRO A 94 -14.60 5.26 -8.46
C PRO A 94 -13.42 4.29 -8.46
N ALA A 95 -13.48 3.18 -9.21
CA ALA A 95 -12.37 2.24 -9.33
C ALA A 95 -11.21 2.78 -10.19
N GLN A 96 -11.46 3.84 -10.96
CA GLN A 96 -10.45 4.56 -11.76
C GLN A 96 -9.88 5.77 -11.03
N ASP A 97 -10.23 5.95 -9.77
CA ASP A 97 -9.80 7.11 -8.99
C ASP A 97 -8.33 7.04 -8.61
N TRP A 98 -7.71 8.21 -8.42
CA TRP A 98 -6.37 8.26 -7.86
C TRP A 98 -6.44 7.87 -6.38
N SER A 99 -5.65 6.87 -6.00
CA SER A 99 -5.74 6.24 -4.68
C SER A 99 -4.36 6.14 -4.05
N LEU A 100 -4.30 6.37 -2.74
CA LEU A 100 -3.19 5.95 -1.88
C LEU A 100 -3.53 4.58 -1.31
N ARG A 101 -2.56 3.67 -1.28
CA ARG A 101 -2.68 2.34 -0.67
C ARG A 101 -1.54 2.15 0.31
N THR A 102 -1.87 1.82 1.53
CA THR A 102 -0.89 1.51 2.57
C THR A 102 -1.11 0.09 3.06
N TYR A 103 -0.04 -0.71 3.03
CA TYR A 103 -0.07 -2.08 3.52
C TYR A 103 0.42 -2.11 4.96
N TYR A 104 -0.41 -2.65 5.84
CA TYR A 104 -0.11 -2.83 7.25
C TYR A 104 -0.02 -4.32 7.56
N ALA A 105 1.12 -4.76 8.10
CA ALA A 105 1.26 -6.07 8.71
C ALA A 105 0.74 -6.04 10.14
N VAL A 106 0.22 -7.17 10.59
CA VAL A 106 -0.16 -7.41 11.98
C VAL A 106 0.73 -8.54 12.50
N GLU A 107 1.58 -8.24 13.47
CA GLU A 107 2.53 -9.19 14.06
C GLU A 107 2.69 -8.85 15.55
N ASP A 108 2.66 -9.86 16.42
CA ASP A 108 2.86 -9.73 17.87
C ASP A 108 2.05 -8.60 18.54
N GLY A 109 0.75 -8.53 18.23
CA GLY A 109 -0.13 -7.51 18.80
C GLY A 109 0.03 -6.10 18.22
N SER A 110 0.96 -5.92 17.26
CA SER A 110 1.35 -4.62 16.73
C SER A 110 0.99 -4.50 15.24
N VAL A 111 0.72 -3.26 14.82
CA VAL A 111 0.44 -2.92 13.42
C VAL A 111 1.64 -2.15 12.86
N LEU A 112 2.24 -2.66 11.79
CA LEU A 112 3.42 -2.06 11.14
C LEU A 112 3.10 -1.72 9.69
N GLN A 113 3.40 -0.50 9.26
CA GLN A 113 3.38 -0.16 7.85
C GLN A 113 4.54 -0.85 7.13
N ILE A 114 4.24 -1.71 6.16
CA ILE A 114 5.22 -2.52 5.42
C ILE A 114 5.40 -2.11 3.97
N ALA A 115 4.45 -1.40 3.37
CA ALA A 115 4.58 -0.90 2.00
C ALA A 115 3.58 0.22 1.70
N GLU A 116 3.83 0.95 0.63
CA GLU A 116 2.90 1.92 0.05
C GLU A 116 2.91 1.88 -1.48
N SER A 117 1.72 2.03 -2.05
CA SER A 117 1.49 2.13 -3.49
C SER A 117 0.50 3.27 -3.76
N PHE A 118 0.57 3.88 -4.93
CA PHE A 118 -0.35 4.94 -5.32
C PHE A 118 -0.43 5.08 -6.83
N GLY A 119 -1.58 5.52 -7.32
CA GLY A 119 -1.77 5.73 -8.75
C GLY A 119 -3.24 5.75 -9.14
N TRP A 120 -3.45 5.87 -10.45
CA TRP A 120 -4.77 5.81 -11.07
C TRP A 120 -5.21 4.36 -11.29
N GLY A 121 -6.51 4.10 -11.19
CA GLY A 121 -7.04 2.77 -11.48
C GLY A 121 -6.95 1.81 -10.30
N PRO A 122 -7.13 0.50 -10.55
CA PRO A 122 -6.91 -0.53 -9.54
C PRO A 122 -5.43 -0.64 -9.13
N PRO A 123 -5.12 -1.34 -8.02
CA PRO A 123 -3.77 -1.69 -7.64
C PRO A 123 -3.02 -2.40 -8.76
N GLN A 124 -1.79 -1.93 -9.05
CA GLN A 124 -0.84 -2.62 -9.92
C GLN A 124 0.33 -3.10 -9.04
N ASP A 125 -0.05 -3.94 -8.08
CA ASP A 125 0.80 -4.41 -6.99
C ASP A 125 0.94 -5.93 -7.16
N TYR A 126 2.18 -6.41 -7.30
CA TYR A 126 2.49 -7.78 -7.68
C TYR A 126 3.40 -8.42 -6.65
N SER A 127 3.04 -9.60 -6.15
CA SER A 127 3.92 -10.43 -5.34
C SER A 127 4.72 -11.33 -6.27
N VAL A 128 6.04 -11.19 -6.27
CA VAL A 128 6.94 -11.90 -7.18
C VAL A 128 8.30 -12.11 -6.51
N ASP A 129 8.89 -13.28 -6.70
CA ASP A 129 10.26 -13.62 -6.30
C ASP A 129 11.22 -13.15 -7.40
N LEU A 130 11.86 -12.00 -7.20
CA LEU A 130 12.70 -11.33 -8.21
C LEU A 130 14.14 -11.87 -8.23
N ASP A 131 14.64 -12.41 -7.13
CA ASP A 131 16.00 -12.94 -7.01
C ASP A 131 16.07 -14.47 -6.90
N GLU A 132 14.93 -15.15 -7.03
CA GLU A 132 14.77 -16.60 -7.01
C GLU A 132 15.22 -17.24 -5.69
N ASP A 133 15.10 -16.50 -4.58
CA ASP A 133 15.48 -16.96 -3.24
C ASP A 133 14.32 -17.64 -2.47
N GLY A 134 13.11 -17.62 -3.05
CA GLY A 134 11.88 -18.17 -2.49
C GLY A 134 11.10 -17.17 -1.62
N GLY A 135 11.67 -16.02 -1.29
CA GLY A 135 11.00 -14.87 -0.71
C GLY A 135 10.32 -14.04 -1.79
N MET A 136 9.10 -13.57 -1.51
CA MET A 136 8.39 -12.71 -2.45
C MET A 136 8.69 -11.24 -2.14
N GLU A 137 9.10 -10.47 -3.15
CA GLU A 137 9.01 -9.02 -3.16
C GLU A 137 7.58 -8.56 -3.47
N LEU A 138 7.26 -7.35 -3.03
CA LEU A 138 6.07 -6.63 -3.44
C LEU A 138 6.47 -5.51 -4.41
N VAL A 139 6.14 -5.69 -5.69
CA VAL A 139 6.42 -4.74 -6.77
C VAL A 139 5.18 -3.88 -7.03
N ASN A 140 5.31 -2.57 -6.96
CA ASN A 140 4.22 -1.62 -7.16
C ASN A 140 4.54 -0.68 -8.32
N ASN A 141 3.72 -0.73 -9.37
CA ASN A 141 3.72 0.32 -10.38
C ASN A 141 3.01 1.55 -9.82
N VAL A 142 3.76 2.63 -9.61
CA VAL A 142 3.22 3.87 -9.05
C VAL A 142 3.10 4.96 -10.12
N THR A 143 2.16 5.87 -9.94
CA THR A 143 1.99 7.04 -10.81
C THR A 143 1.74 8.29 -10.00
N TYR A 144 2.65 9.25 -10.14
CA TYR A 144 2.60 10.52 -9.43
C TYR A 144 1.47 11.40 -9.97
N GLY A 145 0.59 11.88 -9.08
CA GLY A 145 -0.60 12.64 -9.48
C GLY A 145 -0.31 14.03 -10.07
N GLY A 146 0.86 14.61 -9.80
CA GLY A 146 1.21 15.97 -10.23
C GLY A 146 1.65 16.07 -11.70
N ASP A 147 2.50 15.15 -12.15
CA ASP A 147 3.12 15.16 -13.48
C ASP A 147 2.85 13.87 -14.28
N GLY A 148 2.18 12.89 -13.68
CA GLY A 148 1.93 11.58 -14.30
C GLY A 148 3.18 10.72 -14.42
N HIS A 149 4.27 11.08 -13.76
CA HIS A 149 5.51 10.29 -13.79
C HIS A 149 5.24 8.88 -13.28
N GLN A 150 5.75 7.89 -14.00
CA GLN A 150 5.62 6.47 -13.65
C GLN A 150 6.93 5.97 -13.08
N ASP A 151 6.84 5.25 -11.97
CA ASP A 151 7.97 4.61 -11.32
C ASP A 151 7.55 3.26 -10.76
N VAL A 152 8.53 2.51 -10.24
CA VAL A 152 8.32 1.23 -9.57
C VAL A 152 8.93 1.27 -8.17
N HIS A 153 8.11 0.96 -7.17
CA HIS A 153 8.59 0.68 -5.82
C HIS A 153 8.64 -0.84 -5.60
N ILE A 154 9.76 -1.33 -5.09
CA ILE A 154 9.96 -2.76 -4.79
C ILE A 154 10.19 -2.90 -3.29
N PHE A 155 9.27 -3.52 -2.57
CA PHE A 155 9.46 -3.79 -1.15
C PHE A 155 10.01 -5.20 -0.97
N GLN A 156 11.01 -5.34 -0.10
CA GLN A 156 11.62 -6.62 0.25
C GLN A 156 11.70 -6.72 1.78
N ARG A 157 11.27 -7.86 2.34
CA ARG A 157 11.48 -8.16 3.76
C ARG A 157 12.88 -8.75 3.94
N ARG A 158 13.65 -8.17 4.84
CA ARG A 158 14.95 -8.67 5.27
C ARG A 158 14.97 -8.92 6.77
N PRO A 159 15.96 -9.64 7.31
CA PRO A 159 16.05 -9.89 8.76
C PRO A 159 16.09 -8.63 9.62
N ASP A 160 16.54 -7.51 9.06
CA ASP A 160 16.66 -6.21 9.75
C ASP A 160 15.49 -5.24 9.48
N GLY A 161 14.48 -5.65 8.71
CA GLY A 161 13.28 -4.87 8.46
C GLY A 161 12.85 -4.86 6.99
N ILE A 162 12.01 -3.89 6.64
CA ILE A 162 11.58 -3.70 5.26
C ILE A 162 12.56 -2.79 4.53
N TRP A 163 12.86 -3.12 3.29
CA TRP A 163 13.65 -2.30 2.38
C TRP A 163 12.80 -1.91 1.17
N MET A 164 12.94 -0.67 0.71
CA MET A 164 12.33 -0.19 -0.51
C MET A 164 13.41 0.00 -1.57
N GLY A 165 13.22 -0.64 -2.71
CA GLY A 165 14.05 -0.60 -3.90
C GLY A 165 13.45 0.28 -4.98
N ARG A 166 14.32 0.96 -5.73
CA ARG A 166 13.99 1.69 -6.95
C ARG A 166 14.95 1.30 -8.07
N LEU A 167 14.48 1.36 -9.32
CA LEU A 167 15.33 1.07 -10.47
C LEU A 167 16.32 2.22 -10.71
N SER A 168 17.60 1.86 -10.83
CA SER A 168 18.66 2.78 -11.20
C SER A 168 18.55 3.15 -12.68
N THR A 169 18.28 4.44 -12.93
CA THR A 169 18.27 5.05 -14.25
C THR A 169 19.65 5.59 -14.67
N LYS A 170 20.70 5.24 -13.93
CA LYS A 170 22.08 5.62 -14.27
C LYS A 170 22.58 4.85 -15.50
N ASN A 171 23.52 5.47 -16.22
CA ASN A 171 24.21 4.89 -17.37
C ASN A 171 23.28 4.43 -18.52
N LEU A 172 22.13 5.10 -18.69
CA LEU A 172 21.25 4.84 -19.82
C LEU A 172 21.88 5.31 -21.14
N PRO A 173 21.88 4.49 -22.21
CA PRO A 173 22.56 4.83 -23.47
C PRO A 173 22.02 6.10 -24.11
N ASN A 174 22.90 7.10 -24.32
CA ASN A 174 22.56 8.38 -24.95
C ASN A 174 21.38 9.12 -24.28
N HIS A 175 21.19 8.94 -22.98
CA HIS A 175 20.14 9.60 -22.21
C HIS A 175 20.33 11.12 -22.15
N ASP A 176 19.25 11.83 -22.47
CA ASP A 176 19.10 13.27 -22.26
C ASP A 176 18.47 13.52 -20.89
N ASP A 177 19.31 13.53 -19.86
CA ASP A 177 18.88 13.71 -18.48
C ASP A 177 18.35 15.13 -18.25
N ARG A 178 17.04 15.22 -18.03
CA ARG A 178 16.31 16.45 -17.73
C ARG A 178 15.62 16.37 -16.36
N GLY A 179 16.11 15.51 -15.47
CA GLY A 179 15.48 15.17 -14.20
C GLY A 179 14.34 14.15 -14.37
N VAL A 180 13.40 14.15 -13.43
CA VAL A 180 12.36 13.12 -13.27
C VAL A 180 11.49 12.90 -14.51
N THR A 181 11.28 13.94 -15.32
CA THR A 181 10.48 13.86 -16.54
C THR A 181 11.21 13.19 -17.71
N SER A 182 12.49 12.89 -17.57
CA SER A 182 13.30 12.27 -18.63
C SER A 182 13.27 10.75 -18.62
N THR A 183 12.63 10.14 -17.61
CA THR A 183 12.50 8.69 -17.46
C THR A 183 11.08 8.29 -17.05
N ALA A 184 10.70 7.05 -17.33
CA ALA A 184 9.52 6.38 -16.80
C ALA A 184 9.85 4.90 -16.61
N VAL A 185 9.46 4.33 -15.47
CA VAL A 185 9.71 2.92 -15.16
C VAL A 185 8.38 2.21 -14.93
N VAL A 186 8.22 1.03 -15.55
CA VAL A 186 7.03 0.19 -15.37
C VAL A 186 7.47 -1.27 -15.26
N TYR A 187 6.92 -2.01 -14.30
CA TYR A 187 7.03 -3.45 -14.22
C TYR A 187 5.96 -4.12 -15.08
N ASN A 188 6.39 -5.01 -15.97
CA ASN A 188 5.54 -5.83 -16.81
C ASN A 188 5.46 -7.24 -16.21
N ALA A 189 4.36 -7.51 -15.50
CA ALA A 189 4.17 -8.78 -14.80
C ALA A 189 4.04 -10.00 -15.72
N GLU A 190 3.54 -9.83 -16.95
CA GLU A 190 3.42 -10.95 -17.92
C GLU A 190 4.79 -11.43 -18.42
N ARG A 191 5.73 -10.49 -18.53
CA ARG A 191 7.08 -10.74 -19.05
C ARG A 191 8.12 -10.86 -17.93
N ASN A 192 7.74 -10.57 -16.68
CA ASN A 192 8.63 -10.46 -15.51
C ASN A 192 9.85 -9.57 -15.80
N VAL A 193 9.62 -8.37 -16.36
CA VAL A 193 10.68 -7.39 -16.67
C VAL A 193 10.30 -5.99 -16.23
N PHE A 194 11.31 -5.18 -15.87
CA PHE A 194 11.17 -3.73 -15.72
C PHE A 194 11.51 -3.04 -17.04
N GLU A 195 10.59 -2.25 -17.56
CA GLU A 195 10.80 -1.40 -18.73
C GLU A 195 11.16 0.02 -18.28
N ILE A 196 12.38 0.46 -18.60
CA ILE A 196 12.86 1.83 -18.37
C ILE A 196 12.81 2.57 -19.71
N ARG A 197 11.85 3.50 -19.84
CA ARG A 197 11.75 4.41 -20.98
C ARG A 197 12.41 5.72 -20.65
N TYR A 198 13.16 6.30 -21.58
CA TYR A 198 13.90 7.53 -21.31
C TYR A 198 14.11 8.41 -22.53
N LEU A 199 14.32 9.71 -22.32
CA LEU A 199 14.59 10.66 -23.40
C LEU A 199 15.99 10.44 -23.97
N MET A 200 16.11 10.38 -25.30
CA MET A 200 17.40 10.23 -25.98
C MET A 200 17.86 11.57 -26.57
N LYS A 201 19.16 11.87 -26.45
CA LYS A 201 19.73 13.07 -27.08
C LYS A 201 19.56 12.99 -28.59
N ASN A 202 19.08 14.10 -29.17
CA ASN A 202 18.87 14.25 -30.61
C ASN A 202 17.90 13.23 -31.24
N SER A 203 17.00 12.65 -30.44
CA SER A 203 15.95 11.73 -30.91
C SER A 203 14.57 12.25 -30.52
N GLN A 204 13.56 11.93 -31.34
CA GLN A 204 12.14 12.09 -30.98
C GLN A 204 11.56 10.80 -30.41
N GLU A 205 12.16 9.65 -30.70
CA GLU A 205 11.78 8.36 -30.13
C GLU A 205 12.48 8.16 -28.78
N PRO A 206 11.78 7.63 -27.77
CA PRO A 206 12.39 7.30 -26.49
C PRO A 206 13.34 6.11 -26.63
N GLY A 207 14.38 6.09 -25.80
CA GLY A 207 15.15 4.89 -25.54
C GLY A 207 14.38 3.96 -24.62
N VAL A 208 14.62 2.65 -24.77
CA VAL A 208 14.03 1.62 -23.90
C VAL A 208 15.15 0.67 -23.47
N VAL A 209 15.26 0.45 -22.18
CA VAL A 209 16.12 -0.58 -21.58
C VAL A 209 15.23 -1.46 -20.71
N GLU A 210 15.41 -2.77 -20.85
CA GLU A 210 14.76 -3.74 -19.96
C GLU A 210 15.75 -4.21 -18.89
N SER A 211 15.23 -4.51 -17.70
CA SER A 211 15.97 -5.10 -16.59
C SER A 211 15.18 -6.28 -16.04
N GLN A 212 15.88 -7.31 -15.57
CA GLN A 212 15.27 -8.45 -14.89
C GLN A 212 15.73 -8.53 -13.44
N GLY A 213 14.92 -9.20 -12.61
CA GLY A 213 15.20 -9.42 -11.19
C GLY A 213 15.65 -8.15 -10.47
N LEU A 214 16.71 -8.26 -9.69
CA LEU A 214 17.26 -7.15 -8.90
C LEU A 214 18.46 -6.42 -9.55
N GLU A 215 18.76 -6.67 -10.84
CA GLU A 215 20.00 -6.21 -11.50
C GLU A 215 20.27 -4.70 -11.41
N ARG A 216 19.20 -3.90 -11.45
CA ARG A 216 19.27 -2.43 -11.40
C ARG A 216 18.66 -1.84 -10.13
N VAL A 217 18.30 -2.66 -9.15
CA VAL A 217 17.55 -2.18 -7.98
C VAL A 217 18.51 -1.62 -6.92
N GLU A 218 18.31 -0.36 -6.54
CA GLU A 218 19.00 0.28 -5.43
C GLU A 218 18.05 0.30 -4.22
N PHE A 219 18.38 -0.43 -3.15
CA PHE A 219 17.56 -0.55 -1.94
C PHE A 219 17.98 0.41 -0.83
N THR A 220 17.00 0.95 -0.12
CA THR A 220 17.16 1.72 1.12
C THR A 220 16.22 1.19 2.21
N PRO A 221 16.57 1.27 3.51
CA PRO A 221 15.65 0.90 4.58
C PRO A 221 14.33 1.68 4.47
N TYR A 222 13.20 1.00 4.64
CA TYR A 222 11.87 1.58 4.65
C TYR A 222 11.37 1.75 6.08
N GLY A 223 10.68 2.87 6.37
CA GLY A 223 10.09 3.11 7.68
C GLY A 223 11.07 3.50 8.79
N VAL A 224 12.38 3.58 8.53
CA VAL A 224 13.33 4.21 9.46
C VAL A 224 13.13 5.72 9.38
N GLN A 225 12.30 6.26 10.27
CA GLN A 225 12.36 7.69 10.57
C GLN A 225 13.72 7.94 11.23
N GLU A 226 14.63 8.66 10.56
CA GLU A 226 15.72 9.32 11.28
C GLU A 226 15.08 10.16 12.39
N LYS A 227 15.41 9.84 13.64
CA LYS A 227 15.02 10.62 14.81
C LYS A 227 15.76 11.95 14.87
#